data_AF-R5KVN6-F1
#
_entry.id   AF-R5KVN6-F1
#
_cell.length_a   1.000
_cell.length_b   1.000
_cell.length_c   1.000
_cell.angle_alpha   90.00
_cell.angle_beta   90.00
_cell.angle_gamma   90.00
#
_symmetry.space_group_name_H-M   'P 1'
#
loop_
_entity.id
_entity.type
_entity.pdbx_description
1 polymer ?
#
loop_
_entity_poly.entity_id
_entity_poly.type
_entity_poly.pdbx_seq_one_letter_code
_entity_poly.pdbx_strand_id
1 'polypeptide(L)'
;MNAVFWRKDKYTAVDKVTFWLSETPDTQSKYDGAGCNRICTWVLLRETETGKLLLHMNTHLDNASSEAANFGARLIMQRMQALSEKYPQAQIVLTGDFNQNRGMAAYNAVAAELSDTLSAFPDRADGTYQNRGETDRSEPIDFIFVSDDFNTLNYEILDDIPEGYVSDHYGVYAEFSLE
;
A
#
# COMPACT_ATOMS: atom_id res chain seq x y z
N MET A 1 6.59 -0.03 12.16
CA MET A 1 6.06 -1.41 12.10
C MET A 1 4.97 -1.39 11.03
N ASN A 2 5.10 -2.19 9.96
CA ASN A 2 4.14 -2.21 8.86
C ASN A 2 3.45 -3.56 8.86
N ALA A 3 2.32 -3.63 9.55
CA ALA A 3 1.56 -4.87 9.72
C ALA A 3 0.51 -5.02 8.60
N VAL A 4 0.14 -6.27 8.32
CA VAL A 4 -1.00 -6.63 7.49
C VAL A 4 -1.95 -7.44 8.37
N PHE A 5 -3.20 -6.97 8.49
CA PHE A 5 -4.25 -7.66 9.24
C PHE A 5 -5.25 -8.28 8.27
N TRP A 6 -5.73 -9.48 8.59
CA TRP A 6 -6.76 -10.15 7.81
C TRP A 6 -7.71 -10.94 8.72
N ARG A 7 -8.89 -11.22 8.19
CA ARG A 7 -9.91 -12.06 8.83
C ARG A 7 -9.54 -13.53 8.72
N LYS A 8 -9.22 -14.18 9.85
CA LYS A 8 -8.78 -15.59 9.91
C LYS A 8 -9.86 -16.61 9.52
N ASP A 9 -11.13 -16.22 9.60
CA ASP A 9 -12.24 -17.03 9.11
C ASP A 9 -12.34 -17.01 7.58
N LYS A 10 -11.87 -15.94 6.93
CA LYS A 10 -11.90 -15.78 5.48
C LYS A 10 -10.59 -16.14 4.77
N TYR A 11 -9.44 -15.99 5.44
CA TYR A 11 -8.14 -16.16 4.81
C TYR A 11 -7.14 -16.92 5.68
N THR A 12 -6.33 -17.75 5.02
CA THR A 12 -5.15 -18.42 5.61
C THR A 12 -3.88 -17.87 4.97
N ALA A 13 -2.87 -17.56 5.79
CA ALA A 13 -1.55 -17.13 5.28
C ALA A 13 -0.76 -18.34 4.76
N VAL A 14 -0.33 -18.28 3.51
CA VAL A 14 0.48 -19.30 2.82
C VAL A 14 1.97 -19.02 2.95
N ASP A 15 2.37 -17.76 2.76
CA ASP A 15 3.75 -17.29 2.89
C ASP A 15 3.73 -15.83 3.33
N LYS A 16 4.81 -15.34 3.95
CA LYS A 16 4.95 -13.94 4.38
C LYS A 16 6.39 -13.55 4.63
N VAL A 17 6.76 -12.35 4.21
CA VAL A 17 8.10 -11.79 4.45
C VAL A 17 7.99 -10.29 4.70
N THR A 18 8.91 -9.79 5.53
CA THR A 18 9.19 -8.36 5.66
C THR A 18 10.62 -8.11 5.19
N PHE A 19 10.81 -7.11 4.33
CA PHE A 19 12.13 -6.70 3.84
C PHE A 19 12.35 -5.20 4.02
N TRP A 20 13.61 -4.80 4.12
CA TRP A 20 14.02 -3.40 4.31
C TRP A 20 14.13 -2.66 2.98
N LEU A 21 13.70 -1.40 2.95
CA LEU A 21 13.79 -0.55 1.76
C LEU A 21 15.17 0.10 1.72
N SER A 22 16.17 -0.69 1.32
CA SER A 22 17.57 -0.30 1.22
C SER A 22 18.29 -1.15 0.17
N GLU A 23 19.59 -0.91 -0.03
CA GLU A 23 20.44 -1.75 -0.89
C GLU A 23 20.68 -3.17 -0.32
N THR A 24 20.37 -3.41 0.96
CA THR A 24 20.54 -4.70 1.64
C THR A 24 19.21 -5.19 2.27
N PRO A 25 18.19 -5.45 1.44
CA PRO A 25 16.80 -5.62 1.87
C PRO A 25 16.56 -6.80 2.81
N ASP A 26 17.41 -7.83 2.77
CA ASP A 26 17.26 -9.05 3.56
C ASP A 26 17.87 -8.92 4.97
N THR A 27 18.51 -7.79 5.27
CA THR A 27 19.12 -7.49 6.58
C THR A 27 18.68 -6.12 7.08
N GLN A 28 18.56 -5.95 8.40
CA GLN A 28 18.18 -4.67 8.97
C GLN A 28 19.11 -3.55 8.55
N SER A 29 18.56 -2.59 7.82
CA SER A 29 19.31 -1.56 7.12
C SER A 29 18.41 -0.37 6.79
N LYS A 30 19.04 0.70 6.29
CA LYS A 30 18.40 1.95 5.89
C LYS A 30 19.03 2.39 4.58
N TYR A 31 18.23 2.92 3.66
CA TYR A 31 18.76 3.58 2.46
C TYR A 31 19.54 4.85 2.86
N ASP A 32 20.61 5.16 2.13
CA ASP A 32 21.38 6.37 2.40
C ASP A 32 20.54 7.63 2.15
N GLY A 33 20.57 8.58 3.09
CA GLY A 33 19.69 9.77 3.06
C GLY A 33 18.25 9.56 3.53
N ALA A 34 17.77 8.32 3.76
CA ALA A 34 16.46 8.12 4.37
C ALA A 34 16.43 8.60 5.83
N GLY A 35 15.29 9.14 6.27
CA GLY A 35 15.11 9.63 7.64
C GLY A 35 15.17 8.51 8.68
N CYS A 36 14.59 7.35 8.36
CA CYS A 36 14.61 6.18 9.24
C CYS A 36 14.56 4.89 8.43
N ASN A 37 14.71 3.74 9.11
CA ASN A 37 14.60 2.46 8.45
C ASN A 37 13.15 2.22 8.00
N ARG A 38 12.95 1.99 6.70
CA ARG A 38 11.65 1.67 6.10
C ARG A 38 11.58 0.19 5.70
N ILE A 39 10.38 -0.38 5.71
CA ILE A 39 10.12 -1.77 5.37
C ILE A 39 8.90 -1.90 4.47
N CYS A 40 8.86 -2.98 3.71
CA CYS A 40 7.63 -3.49 3.11
C CYS A 40 7.39 -4.91 3.65
N THR A 41 6.16 -5.17 4.09
CA THR A 41 5.70 -6.48 4.52
C THR A 41 4.72 -6.99 3.48
N TRP A 42 4.87 -8.24 3.06
CA TRP A 42 3.86 -8.90 2.24
C TRP A 42 3.41 -10.21 2.85
N VAL A 43 2.16 -10.57 2.57
CA VAL A 43 1.55 -11.85 2.93
C VAL A 43 0.84 -12.39 1.70
N LEU A 44 1.14 -13.64 1.36
CA LEU A 44 0.34 -14.40 0.41
C LEU A 44 -0.81 -15.06 1.18
N LEU A 45 -2.02 -14.58 0.95
CA LEU A 45 -3.25 -15.08 1.55
C LEU A 45 -3.96 -16.02 0.58
N ARG A 46 -4.55 -17.09 1.11
CA ARG A 46 -5.49 -17.97 0.41
C ARG A 46 -6.87 -17.76 1.00
N GLU A 47 -7.83 -17.39 0.16
CA GLU A 47 -9.23 -17.28 0.58
C GLU A 47 -9.82 -18.68 0.84
N THR A 48 -10.53 -18.84 1.95
CA THR A 48 -11.00 -20.14 2.43
C THR A 48 -12.09 -20.75 1.53
N GLU A 49 -12.97 -19.94 0.95
CA GLU A 49 -14.12 -20.42 0.17
C GLU A 49 -13.76 -20.79 -1.27
N THR A 50 -13.06 -19.92 -1.99
CA THR A 50 -12.72 -20.13 -3.40
C THR A 50 -11.32 -20.72 -3.60
N GLY A 51 -10.43 -20.61 -2.61
CA GLY A 51 -9.03 -20.99 -2.74
C GLY A 51 -8.17 -20.03 -3.57
N LYS A 52 -8.74 -18.90 -4.05
CA LYS A 52 -8.02 -17.84 -4.76
C LYS A 52 -6.88 -17.28 -3.89
N LEU A 53 -5.81 -16.83 -4.56
CA LEU A 53 -4.63 -16.28 -3.91
C LEU A 53 -4.61 -14.76 -4.01
N LEU A 54 -4.28 -14.11 -2.91
CA LEU A 54 -4.14 -12.67 -2.78
C LEU A 54 -2.77 -12.35 -2.19
N LEU A 55 -1.92 -11.66 -2.94
CA LEU A 55 -0.67 -11.10 -2.45
C LEU A 55 -0.93 -9.69 -1.92
N HIS A 56 -1.02 -9.53 -0.59
CA HIS A 56 -1.16 -8.23 0.04
C HIS A 56 0.21 -7.73 0.50
N MET A 57 0.68 -6.65 -0.10
CA MET A 57 1.88 -5.90 0.28
C MET A 57 1.48 -4.61 1.04
N ASN A 58 2.22 -4.25 2.09
CA ASN A 58 2.01 -3.02 2.84
C ASN A 58 3.34 -2.31 3.10
N THR A 59 3.38 -1.01 2.90
CA THR A 59 4.60 -0.20 3.05
C THR A 59 4.35 1.11 3.77
N HIS A 60 5.45 1.76 4.18
CA HIS A 60 5.45 3.15 4.62
C HIS A 60 6.76 3.75 4.11
N LEU A 61 6.70 4.53 3.02
CA LEU A 61 7.87 5.10 2.34
C LEU A 61 8.48 6.26 3.14
N ASP A 62 9.70 6.63 2.77
CA ASP A 62 10.43 7.67 3.49
C ASP A 62 9.82 9.06 3.28
N ASN A 63 9.79 9.85 4.34
CA ASN A 63 9.24 11.20 4.35
C ASN A 63 10.34 12.29 4.34
N ALA A 64 11.60 11.92 4.57
CA ALA A 64 12.71 12.86 4.63
C ALA A 64 13.48 12.97 3.30
N SER A 65 13.50 11.92 2.50
CA SER A 65 14.16 11.90 1.17
C SER A 65 13.24 11.31 0.10
N SER A 66 12.92 12.13 -0.90
CA SER A 66 12.18 11.71 -2.10
C SER A 66 12.95 10.68 -2.92
N GLU A 67 14.29 10.75 -2.92
CA GLU A 67 15.15 9.74 -3.54
C GLU A 67 14.99 8.38 -2.85
N ALA A 68 14.99 8.37 -1.51
CA ALA A 68 14.76 7.16 -0.72
C ALA A 68 13.36 6.58 -0.94
N ALA A 69 12.33 7.44 -0.99
CA ALA A 69 10.97 7.02 -1.31
C ALA A 69 10.86 6.38 -2.70
N ASN A 70 11.45 7.01 -3.72
CA ASN A 70 11.48 6.48 -5.09
C ASN A 70 12.29 5.18 -5.19
N PHE A 71 13.45 5.08 -4.52
CA PHE A 71 14.21 3.84 -4.44
C PHE A 71 13.37 2.73 -3.82
N GLY A 72 12.72 3.01 -2.68
CA GLY A 72 11.85 2.07 -1.98
C GLY A 72 10.70 1.57 -2.86
N ALA A 73 10.01 2.47 -3.56
CA ALA A 73 8.94 2.11 -4.50
C ALA A 73 9.43 1.19 -5.62
N ARG A 74 10.58 1.50 -6.25
CA ARG A 74 11.15 0.65 -7.31
C ARG A 74 11.57 -0.73 -6.81
N LEU A 75 12.17 -0.79 -5.62
CA LEU A 75 12.51 -2.06 -4.99
C LEU A 75 11.25 -2.89 -4.68
N ILE A 76 10.17 -2.26 -4.22
CA ILE A 76 8.88 -2.95 -4.01
C ILE A 76 8.35 -3.51 -5.32
N MET A 77 8.36 -2.74 -6.41
CA MET A 77 7.94 -3.23 -7.74
C MET A 77 8.81 -4.39 -8.24
N GLN A 78 10.13 -4.32 -8.05
CA GLN A 78 11.04 -5.43 -8.38
C GLN A 78 10.71 -6.70 -7.59
N ARG A 79 10.45 -6.57 -6.27
CA ARG A 79 10.08 -7.71 -5.42
C ARG A 79 8.69 -8.25 -5.78
N MET A 80 7.75 -7.36 -6.10
CA MET A 80 6.42 -7.73 -6.58
C MET A 80 6.51 -8.56 -7.85
N GLN A 81 7.27 -8.11 -8.86
CA GLN A 81 7.44 -8.85 -10.12
C GLN A 81 7.98 -10.27 -9.89
N ALA A 82 9.00 -10.43 -9.05
CA ALA A 82 9.54 -11.74 -8.69
C ALA A 82 8.50 -12.63 -7.97
N LEU A 83 7.62 -12.03 -7.16
CA LEU A 83 6.52 -12.74 -6.51
C LEU A 83 5.41 -13.10 -7.48
N SER A 84 5.11 -12.26 -8.47
CA SER A 84 4.16 -12.54 -9.55
C SER A 84 4.64 -13.72 -10.41
N GLU A 85 5.93 -13.82 -10.69
CA GLU A 85 6.52 -14.98 -11.37
C GLU A 85 6.42 -16.25 -10.52
N LYS A 86 6.66 -16.15 -9.21
CA LYS A 86 6.57 -17.26 -8.26
C LYS A 86 5.11 -17.71 -8.04
N TYR A 87 4.15 -16.79 -8.09
CA TYR A 87 2.75 -16.99 -7.81
C TYR A 87 1.86 -16.35 -8.91
N PRO A 88 1.87 -16.88 -10.14
CA PRO A 88 1.23 -16.25 -11.29
C PRO A 88 -0.31 -16.21 -11.24
N GLN A 89 -0.91 -16.85 -10.24
CA GLN A 89 -2.36 -16.88 -9.99
C GLN A 89 -2.77 -15.96 -8.83
N ALA A 90 -1.81 -15.27 -8.20
CA ALA A 90 -2.09 -14.36 -7.10
C ALA A 90 -2.42 -12.97 -7.63
N GLN A 91 -3.58 -12.48 -7.24
CA GLN A 91 -3.96 -11.09 -7.47
C GLN A 91 -3.22 -10.21 -6.45
N ILE A 92 -2.89 -8.97 -6.79
CA ILE A 92 -1.98 -8.15 -6.00
C ILE A 92 -2.70 -6.93 -5.45
N VAL A 93 -2.50 -6.67 -4.16
CA VAL A 93 -2.91 -5.43 -3.50
C VAL A 93 -1.68 -4.85 -2.80
N LEU A 94 -1.37 -3.59 -3.06
CA LEU A 94 -0.36 -2.82 -2.36
C LEU A 94 -1.01 -1.65 -1.64
N THR A 95 -0.90 -1.64 -0.31
CA THR A 95 -1.34 -0.53 0.53
C THR A 95 -0.15 0.22 1.13
N GLY A 96 -0.36 1.45 1.57
CA GLY A 96 0.59 2.09 2.46
C GLY A 96 0.47 3.61 2.52
N ASP A 97 1.23 4.17 3.45
CA ASP A 97 1.57 5.59 3.49
C ASP A 97 2.81 5.82 2.62
N PHE A 98 2.64 6.54 1.52
CA PHE A 98 3.70 6.77 0.56
C PHE A 98 4.50 8.03 0.87
N ASN A 99 4.04 8.91 1.77
CA ASN A 99 4.61 10.26 1.98
C ASN A 99 4.87 11.03 0.67
N GLN A 100 4.11 10.71 -0.38
CA GLN A 100 4.32 11.20 -1.73
C GLN A 100 2.95 11.33 -2.38
N ASN A 101 2.68 12.47 -2.98
CA ASN A 101 1.40 12.70 -3.66
C ASN A 101 1.38 12.07 -5.05
N ARG A 102 0.20 12.05 -5.66
CA ARG A 102 0.03 11.69 -7.07
C ARG A 102 0.95 12.54 -7.96
N GLY A 103 1.59 11.90 -8.94
CA GLY A 103 2.52 12.55 -9.86
C GLY A 103 3.97 12.64 -9.37
N MET A 104 4.25 12.33 -8.10
CA MET A 104 5.62 12.22 -7.59
C MET A 104 6.30 10.92 -8.05
N ALA A 105 7.64 10.87 -8.00
CA ALA A 105 8.42 9.79 -8.59
C ALA A 105 8.10 8.40 -8.01
N ALA A 106 7.94 8.29 -6.68
CA ALA A 106 7.62 7.03 -6.03
C ALA A 106 6.21 6.54 -6.37
N TYR A 107 5.22 7.45 -6.36
CA TYR A 107 3.86 7.16 -6.80
C TYR A 107 3.86 6.68 -8.26
N ASN A 108 4.51 7.42 -9.17
CA ASN A 108 4.55 7.08 -10.60
C ASN A 108 5.24 5.73 -10.85
N ALA A 109 6.24 5.36 -10.04
CA ALA A 109 6.90 4.07 -10.17
C ALA A 109 5.94 2.90 -9.86
N VAL A 110 5.02 3.08 -8.91
CA VAL A 110 3.99 2.08 -8.59
C VAL A 110 2.83 2.14 -9.58
N ALA A 111 2.36 3.34 -9.92
CA ALA A 111 1.25 3.56 -10.85
C ALA A 111 1.56 3.13 -12.30
N ALA A 112 2.83 2.88 -12.63
CA ALA A 112 3.24 2.30 -13.91
C ALA A 112 2.96 0.79 -14.01
N GLU A 113 2.83 0.10 -12.87
CA GLU A 113 2.69 -1.36 -12.79
C GLU A 113 1.37 -1.81 -12.14
N LEU A 114 0.74 -0.94 -11.33
CA LEU A 114 -0.51 -1.20 -10.63
C LEU A 114 -1.49 -0.03 -10.79
N SER A 115 -2.78 -0.33 -10.73
CA SER A 115 -3.86 0.63 -10.80
C SER A 115 -4.16 1.24 -9.43
N ASP A 116 -4.14 2.57 -9.32
CA ASP A 116 -4.61 3.30 -8.13
C ASP A 116 -6.15 3.26 -8.08
N THR A 117 -6.70 2.64 -7.03
CA THR A 117 -8.15 2.46 -6.83
C THR A 117 -8.95 3.77 -6.84
N LEU A 118 -8.37 4.88 -6.37
CA LEU A 118 -9.02 6.19 -6.39
C LEU A 118 -9.19 6.72 -7.83
N SER A 119 -8.39 6.25 -8.79
CA SER A 119 -8.50 6.69 -10.20
C SER A 119 -9.84 6.30 -10.84
N ALA A 120 -10.54 5.30 -10.29
CA ALA A 120 -11.90 4.94 -10.70
C ALA A 120 -12.97 5.95 -10.23
N PHE A 121 -12.62 6.88 -9.34
CA PHE A 121 -13.55 7.82 -8.70
C PHE A 121 -12.99 9.25 -8.64
N PRO A 122 -12.79 9.91 -9.79
CA PRO A 122 -12.12 11.22 -9.87
C PRO A 122 -12.82 12.35 -9.11
N ASP A 123 -14.12 12.21 -8.82
CA ASP A 123 -14.92 13.22 -8.12
C ASP A 123 -15.01 13.02 -6.59
N ARG A 124 -14.38 11.97 -6.04
CA ARG A 124 -14.41 11.72 -4.59
C ARG A 124 -13.33 12.53 -3.87
N ALA A 125 -13.63 12.92 -2.63
CA ALA A 125 -12.63 13.45 -1.73
C ALA A 125 -11.53 12.41 -1.49
N ASP A 126 -10.28 12.86 -1.50
CA ASP A 126 -9.10 11.99 -1.53
C ASP A 126 -8.08 12.29 -0.44
N GLY A 127 -8.12 13.48 0.18
CA GLY A 127 -7.15 13.82 1.22
C GLY A 127 -7.17 12.87 2.42
N THR A 128 -6.02 12.26 2.68
CA THR A 128 -5.84 11.20 3.69
C THR A 128 -5.14 11.67 4.96
N TYR A 129 -4.42 12.79 4.92
CA TYR A 129 -3.71 13.35 6.08
C TYR A 129 -4.40 14.62 6.58
N GLN A 130 -4.61 14.70 7.90
CA GLN A 130 -5.34 15.80 8.56
C GLN A 130 -4.66 16.31 9.84
N ASN A 131 -3.57 15.67 10.29
CA ASN A 131 -2.77 16.11 11.44
C ASN A 131 -3.60 16.47 12.69
N ARG A 132 -4.54 15.60 13.06
CA ARG A 132 -5.53 15.81 14.14
C ARG A 132 -6.34 17.10 14.01
N GLY A 133 -6.70 17.46 12.78
CA GLY A 133 -7.48 18.64 12.43
C GLY A 133 -6.67 19.92 12.25
N GLU A 134 -5.34 19.85 12.31
CA GLU A 134 -4.46 21.01 12.08
C GLU A 134 -4.25 21.33 10.60
N THR A 135 -4.53 20.39 9.68
CA THR A 135 -4.50 20.66 8.24
C THR A 135 -5.83 20.31 7.58
N ASP A 136 -6.24 21.14 6.63
CA ASP A 136 -7.34 20.82 5.73
C ASP A 136 -6.86 19.83 4.68
N ARG A 137 -7.69 18.82 4.40
CA ARG A 137 -7.52 17.72 3.43
C ARG A 137 -6.51 18.04 2.30
N SER A 138 -5.25 17.64 2.50
CA SER A 138 -4.19 17.75 1.50
C SER A 138 -4.39 16.74 0.37
N GLU A 139 -3.56 16.79 -0.67
CA GLU A 139 -3.48 15.68 -1.63
C GLU A 139 -3.24 14.33 -0.91
N PRO A 140 -3.76 13.21 -1.44
CA PRO A 140 -3.60 11.89 -0.84
C PRO A 140 -2.12 11.50 -0.76
N ILE A 141 -1.72 10.94 0.37
CA ILE A 141 -0.43 10.26 0.54
C ILE A 141 -0.59 8.78 0.90
N ASP A 142 -1.81 8.35 1.25
CA ASP A 142 -2.13 6.96 1.53
C ASP A 142 -2.87 6.36 0.34
N PHE A 143 -2.38 5.24 -0.19
CA PHE A 143 -2.92 4.63 -1.41
C PHE A 143 -3.24 3.16 -1.25
N ILE A 144 -4.23 2.73 -2.04
CA ILE A 144 -4.52 1.32 -2.30
C ILE A 144 -4.35 1.11 -3.82
N PHE A 145 -3.31 0.37 -4.18
CA PHE A 145 -3.01 -0.06 -5.53
C PHE A 145 -3.40 -1.51 -5.73
N VAL A 146 -3.89 -1.85 -6.92
CA VAL A 146 -4.34 -3.20 -7.28
C VAL A 146 -3.82 -3.61 -8.65
N SER A 147 -3.66 -4.91 -8.90
CA SER A 147 -3.39 -5.43 -10.25
C SER A 147 -4.62 -5.26 -11.16
N ASP A 148 -4.41 -5.27 -12.48
CA ASP A 148 -5.45 -4.91 -13.48
C ASP A 148 -6.65 -5.86 -13.54
N ASP A 149 -6.54 -7.04 -12.93
CA ASP A 149 -7.61 -8.03 -12.80
C ASP A 149 -8.60 -7.72 -11.67
N PHE A 150 -8.41 -6.61 -10.96
CA PHE A 150 -9.38 -6.09 -10.00
C PHE A 150 -10.36 -5.13 -10.65
N ASN A 151 -11.66 -5.36 -10.39
CA ASN A 151 -12.68 -4.36 -10.61
C ASN A 151 -12.97 -3.62 -9.30
N THR A 152 -12.58 -2.35 -9.22
CA THR A 152 -12.80 -1.51 -8.03
C THR A 152 -14.25 -1.04 -8.00
N LEU A 153 -15.02 -1.52 -7.02
CA LEU A 153 -16.45 -1.25 -6.86
C LEU A 153 -16.73 0.00 -6.01
N ASN A 154 -15.87 0.27 -5.03
CA ASN A 154 -16.02 1.41 -4.13
C ASN A 154 -14.66 1.92 -3.64
N TYR A 155 -14.60 3.20 -3.32
CA TYR A 155 -13.45 3.85 -2.67
C TYR A 155 -13.95 4.90 -1.68
N GLU A 156 -13.55 4.86 -0.43
CA GLU A 156 -14.04 5.77 0.59
C GLU A 156 -12.93 6.21 1.54
N ILE A 157 -12.92 7.51 1.85
CA ILE A 157 -12.15 8.04 2.97
C ILE A 157 -13.02 7.91 4.21
N LEU A 158 -12.58 7.10 5.17
CA LEU A 158 -13.22 6.91 6.46
C LEU A 158 -12.87 8.09 7.37
N ASP A 159 -13.63 9.17 7.25
CA ASP A 159 -13.44 10.45 7.95
C ASP A 159 -14.35 10.67 9.16
N ASP A 160 -15.12 9.65 9.55
CA ASP A 160 -15.94 9.66 10.74
C ASP A 160 -15.11 9.86 12.03
N ILE A 161 -15.35 10.96 12.73
CA ILE A 161 -14.67 11.34 13.98
C ILE A 161 -15.65 11.58 15.15
N PRO A 162 -16.63 10.69 15.42
CA PRO A 162 -17.65 10.92 16.44
C PRO A 162 -17.09 11.10 17.85
N GLU A 163 -15.94 10.48 18.15
CA GLU A 163 -15.20 10.62 19.41
C GLU A 163 -13.85 11.36 19.23
N GLY A 164 -13.70 12.10 18.13
CA GLY A 164 -12.46 12.74 17.73
C GLY A 164 -11.56 11.88 16.83
N TYR A 165 -10.34 12.36 16.60
CA TYR A 165 -9.39 11.74 15.68
C TYR A 165 -8.74 10.47 16.24
N VAL A 166 -9.04 9.33 15.60
CA VAL A 166 -8.40 8.02 15.90
C VAL A 166 -6.93 8.00 15.50
N SER A 167 -6.57 8.72 14.42
CA SER A 167 -5.23 8.88 13.88
C SER A 167 -5.05 10.30 13.34
N ASP A 168 -3.84 10.71 12.97
CA ASP A 168 -3.55 11.91 12.16
C ASP A 168 -3.81 11.71 10.66
N HIS A 169 -4.08 10.47 10.24
CA HIS A 169 -4.59 10.10 8.93
C HIS A 169 -6.03 9.60 9.01
N TYR A 170 -6.80 9.76 7.94
CA TYR A 170 -8.07 9.07 7.74
C TYR A 170 -7.84 7.64 7.25
N GLY A 171 -8.81 6.76 7.48
CA GLY A 171 -8.77 5.43 6.88
C GLY A 171 -9.07 5.51 5.39
N VAL A 172 -8.39 4.68 4.58
CA VAL A 172 -8.74 4.50 3.17
C VAL A 172 -9.40 3.12 3.03
N TYR A 173 -10.61 3.10 2.48
CA TYR A 173 -11.37 1.89 2.20
C TYR A 173 -11.53 1.72 0.70
N ALA A 174 -11.35 0.50 0.22
CA ALA A 174 -11.70 0.13 -1.14
C ALA A 174 -12.42 -1.22 -1.13
N GLU A 175 -13.40 -1.35 -2.00
CA GLU A 175 -14.12 -2.59 -2.25
C GLU A 175 -13.87 -3.02 -3.69
N PHE A 176 -13.61 -4.31 -3.87
CA PHE A 176 -13.32 -4.87 -5.17
C PHE A 176 -13.98 -6.23 -5.34
N SER A 177 -14.32 -6.59 -6.58
CA SER A 177 -14.64 -7.97 -6.95
C SER A 177 -13.42 -8.65 -7.54
N LEU A 178 -13.19 -9.90 -7.12
CA LEU A 178 -12.21 -10.79 -7.72
C LEU A 178 -12.88 -11.49 -8.91
N GLU A 179 -12.54 -11.13 -10.15
CA GLU A 179 -12.96 -11.94 -11.32
C GLU A 179 -12.42 -13.38 -11.22
#